data_AF-A0A7S3XHH0-F1
#
_entry.id   AF-A0A7S3XHH0-F1
#
_cell.length_a   1.000
_cell.length_b   1.000
_cell.length_c   1.000
_cell.angle_alpha   90.00
_cell.angle_beta   90.00
_cell.angle_gamma   90.00
#
_symmetry.space_group_name_H-M   'P 1'
#
loop_
_entity.id
_entity.type
_entity.pdbx_description
1 polymer ?
#
loop_
_entity_poly.entity_id
_entity_poly.type
_entity_poly.pdbx_seq_one_letter_code
_entity_poly.pdbx_strand_id
1 'polypeptide(L)'
;YAPMVVGALLGEIEGGQVHVTNCFGLPFEEDRSDPAVWFLDHNYHENMFTMFKKVNAKERCVGWYSTGPKIKPADLAIHELFRKYVGNPVFVIVDVQPKDLELPVEAYRSIDEATSDKTFRRTFVHIPSTIGAYEAEEVGSVL
;
A
#
# COMPACT_ATOMS: atom_id res chain seq x y z
N TYR A 1 -3.00 20.21 -8.62
CA TYR A 1 -3.11 18.89 -7.97
C TYR A 1 -1.87 18.11 -8.37
N ALA A 2 -1.10 17.60 -7.41
CA ALA A 2 -0.02 16.67 -7.74
C ALA A 2 -0.66 15.31 -8.12
N PRO A 3 -0.12 14.61 -9.14
CA PRO A 3 -0.60 13.27 -9.47
C PRO A 3 -0.37 12.33 -8.28
N MET A 4 -1.33 11.45 -8.02
CA MET A 4 -1.21 10.41 -6.99
C MET A 4 -0.12 9.42 -7.41
N VAL A 5 0.75 9.05 -6.47
CA VAL A 5 1.73 7.98 -6.66
C VAL A 5 1.16 6.71 -6.04
N VAL A 6 1.41 5.58 -6.68
CA VAL A 6 1.10 4.24 -6.17
C VAL A 6 2.39 3.44 -6.11
N GLY A 7 2.55 2.60 -5.09
CA GLY A 7 3.69 1.71 -5.00
C GLY A 7 3.42 0.45 -4.20
N ALA A 8 4.32 -0.51 -4.31
CA ALA A 8 4.25 -1.77 -3.60
C ALA A 8 4.96 -1.67 -2.24
N LEU A 9 4.39 -2.34 -1.24
CA LEU A 9 4.98 -2.51 0.09
C LEU A 9 5.57 -3.91 0.20
N LEU A 10 6.81 -3.99 0.67
CA LEU A 10 7.55 -5.21 0.88
C LEU A 10 7.86 -5.42 2.36
N GLY A 11 7.91 -6.68 2.77
CA GLY A 11 8.36 -7.05 4.10
C GLY A 11 7.92 -8.45 4.49
N GLU A 12 7.60 -8.64 5.77
CA GLU A 12 7.32 -9.94 6.38
C GLU A 12 5.97 -9.94 7.12
N ILE A 13 5.34 -11.10 7.21
CA ILE A 13 4.08 -11.29 7.94
C ILE A 13 4.35 -12.35 9.02
N GLU A 14 4.35 -11.94 10.28
CA GLU A 14 4.66 -12.79 11.42
C GLU A 14 3.65 -12.54 12.55
N GLY A 15 3.13 -13.60 13.18
CA GLY A 15 2.24 -13.47 14.33
C GLY A 15 0.96 -12.65 14.10
N GLY A 16 0.51 -12.51 12.84
CA GLY A 16 -0.63 -11.67 12.48
C GLY A 16 -0.30 -10.17 12.37
N GLN A 17 0.97 -9.79 12.51
CA GLN A 17 1.48 -8.45 12.25
C GLN A 17 2.14 -8.39 10.87
N VAL A 18 2.04 -7.23 10.22
CA VAL A 18 2.69 -6.95 8.94
C VAL A 18 3.82 -5.99 9.23
N HIS A 19 5.05 -6.46 9.03
CA HIS A 19 6.25 -5.65 9.11
C HIS A 19 6.59 -5.17 7.71
N VAL A 20 6.43 -3.87 7.47
CA VAL A 20 6.83 -3.23 6.22
C VAL A 20 8.27 -2.76 6.37
N THR A 21 9.18 -3.35 5.59
CA THR A 21 10.61 -3.06 5.68
C THR A 21 11.14 -2.33 4.44
N ASN A 22 10.40 -2.38 3.34
CA ASN A 22 10.84 -1.80 2.08
C ASN A 22 9.65 -1.45 1.17
N CYS A 23 9.88 -0.66 0.14
CA CYS A 23 8.86 -0.29 -0.83
C CYS A 23 9.47 0.14 -2.16
N PHE A 24 8.65 0.18 -3.22
CA PHE A 24 9.04 0.79 -4.48
C PHE A 24 7.83 1.38 -5.20
N GLY A 25 8.04 2.48 -5.93
CA GLY A 25 7.01 3.12 -6.74
C GLY A 25 6.66 2.29 -7.97
N LEU A 26 5.40 2.34 -8.40
CA LEU A 26 4.91 1.71 -9.62
C LEU A 26 4.55 2.78 -10.65
N PRO A 27 4.80 2.54 -11.95
CA PRO A 27 4.21 3.34 -13.01
C PRO A 27 2.69 3.29 -12.89
N PHE A 28 2.10 4.45 -12.59
CA PHE A 28 0.69 4.63 -12.37
C PHE A 28 0.21 5.90 -13.07
N GLU A 29 -0.89 5.79 -13.79
CA GLU A 29 -1.54 6.90 -14.48
C GLU A 29 -3.03 6.89 -14.16
N GLU A 30 -3.58 8.06 -13.83
CA GLU A 30 -5.01 8.28 -13.60
C GLU A 30 -5.47 9.36 -14.59
N ASP A 31 -6.56 9.12 -15.30
CA ASP A 31 -7.14 10.13 -16.20
C ASP A 31 -7.65 11.32 -15.37
N ARG A 32 -7.29 12.53 -15.82
CA ARG A 32 -7.61 13.76 -15.07
C ARG A 32 -9.09 14.13 -15.14
N SER A 33 -9.79 13.67 -16.15
CA SER A 33 -11.21 13.94 -16.40
C SER A 33 -12.10 12.86 -15.81
N ASP A 34 -11.62 11.62 -15.77
CA ASP A 34 -12.32 10.47 -15.18
C ASP A 34 -11.39 9.60 -14.30
N PRO A 35 -11.38 9.81 -12.97
CA PRO A 35 -10.57 9.02 -12.03
C PRO A 35 -10.90 7.52 -12.00
N ALA A 36 -12.01 7.07 -12.60
CA ALA A 36 -12.29 5.64 -12.74
C ALA A 36 -11.41 4.99 -13.83
N VAL A 37 -10.83 5.78 -14.74
CA VAL A 37 -9.91 5.32 -15.78
C VAL A 37 -8.48 5.50 -15.28
N TRP A 38 -7.83 4.38 -14.97
CA TRP A 38 -6.46 4.37 -14.49
C TRP A 38 -5.69 3.16 -15.03
N PHE A 39 -4.37 3.27 -15.02
CA PHE A 39 -3.44 2.24 -15.45
C PHE A 39 -2.36 2.03 -14.37
N LEU A 40 -2.03 0.77 -14.11
CA LEU A 40 -0.96 0.35 -13.21
C LEU A 40 -0.13 -0.73 -13.92
N ASP A 41 1.18 -0.53 -14.03
CA ASP A 41 2.06 -1.50 -14.68
C ASP A 41 2.38 -2.70 -13.77
N HIS A 42 1.60 -3.76 -13.92
CA HIS A 42 1.77 -5.01 -13.18
C HIS A 42 3.01 -5.83 -13.62
N ASN A 43 3.47 -5.67 -14.86
CA ASN A 43 4.68 -6.33 -15.33
C ASN A 43 5.92 -5.70 -14.69
N TYR A 44 5.91 -4.38 -14.52
CA TYR A 44 6.95 -3.68 -13.77
C TYR A 44 7.00 -4.16 -12.31
N HIS A 45 5.83 -4.33 -11.67
CA HIS A 45 5.76 -4.90 -10.32
C HIS A 45 6.45 -6.27 -10.23
N GLU A 46 6.09 -7.21 -11.11
CA GLU A 46 6.64 -8.57 -11.09
C GLU A 46 8.15 -8.59 -11.31
N ASN A 47 8.65 -7.77 -12.25
CA ASN A 47 10.07 -7.66 -12.54
C ASN A 47 10.85 -7.07 -11.36
N MET A 48 10.38 -5.97 -10.78
CA MET A 48 11.02 -5.34 -9.62
C MET A 48 10.98 -6.24 -8.39
N PHE A 49 9.83 -6.84 -8.10
CA PHE A 49 9.70 -7.79 -7.00
C PHE A 49 10.66 -8.97 -7.14
N THR A 50 10.83 -9.48 -8.36
CA THR A 50 11.81 -10.55 -8.64
C THR A 50 13.25 -10.09 -8.35
N MET A 51 13.59 -8.84 -8.60
CA MET A 51 14.92 -8.31 -8.27
C MET A 51 15.13 -8.18 -6.75
N PHE A 52 14.15 -7.64 -6.03
CA PHE A 52 14.19 -7.55 -4.56
C PHE A 52 14.38 -8.92 -3.91
N LYS A 53 13.64 -9.93 -4.40
CA LYS A 53 13.79 -11.33 -3.94
C LYS A 53 15.18 -11.93 -4.15
N LYS A 54 15.94 -11.47 -5.15
CA LYS A 54 17.33 -11.92 -5.35
C LYS A 54 18.28 -11.36 -4.30
N VAL A 55 17.97 -10.20 -3.74
CA VAL A 55 18.77 -9.54 -2.69
C VAL A 55 18.37 -10.08 -1.31
N ASN A 56 17.06 -10.15 -1.04
CA ASN A 56 16.53 -10.69 0.21
C ASN A 56 15.36 -11.65 -0.05
N ALA A 57 15.61 -12.95 0.10
CA ALA A 57 14.60 -13.98 -0.13
C ALA A 57 13.44 -13.97 0.87
N LYS A 58 13.60 -13.28 2.01
CA LYS A 58 12.53 -13.12 3.01
C LYS A 58 11.50 -12.07 2.63
N GLU A 59 11.86 -11.08 1.80
CA GLU A 59 10.93 -10.04 1.38
C GLU A 59 9.76 -10.63 0.57
N ARG A 60 8.55 -10.22 0.94
CA ARG A 60 7.30 -10.55 0.26
C ARG A 60 6.54 -9.27 -0.03
N CYS A 61 5.73 -9.28 -1.09
CA CYS A 61 4.69 -8.28 -1.25
C CYS A 61 3.69 -8.43 -0.09
N VAL A 62 3.53 -7.38 0.71
CA VAL A 62 2.62 -7.36 1.87
C VAL A 62 1.46 -6.39 1.67
N GLY A 63 1.51 -5.57 0.64
CA GLY A 63 0.53 -4.53 0.42
C GLY A 63 0.96 -3.50 -0.60
N TRP A 64 0.35 -2.33 -0.52
CA TRP A 64 0.61 -1.21 -1.41
C TRP A 64 0.34 0.11 -0.69
N TYR A 65 0.91 1.19 -1.22
CA TYR A 65 0.69 2.53 -0.72
C TYR A 65 0.21 3.47 -1.82
N SER A 66 -0.46 4.55 -1.42
CA SER A 66 -0.70 5.70 -2.29
C SER A 66 -0.44 7.03 -1.60
N THR A 67 -0.13 8.05 -2.40
CA THR A 67 0.02 9.44 -1.95
C THR A 67 -1.22 10.24 -2.34
N GLY A 68 -2.31 10.02 -1.61
CA GLY A 68 -3.58 10.72 -1.80
C GLY A 68 -4.16 11.11 -0.45
N PRO A 69 -4.81 12.27 -0.30
CA PRO A 69 -5.26 12.73 1.02
C PRO A 69 -6.38 11.88 1.62
N LYS A 70 -7.08 11.08 0.81
CA LYS A 70 -8.24 10.26 1.20
C LYS A 70 -8.39 9.06 0.28
N ILE A 71 -9.05 8.03 0.79
CA ILE A 71 -9.49 6.85 0.04
C ILE A 71 -10.45 7.27 -1.09
N LYS A 72 -10.21 6.75 -2.29
CA LYS A 72 -11.03 6.90 -3.49
C LYS A 72 -11.66 5.56 -3.90
N PRO A 73 -12.75 5.55 -4.70
CA PRO A 73 -13.31 4.32 -5.25
C PRO A 73 -12.32 3.47 -6.06
N ALA A 74 -11.40 4.11 -6.80
CA ALA A 74 -10.37 3.42 -7.58
C ALA A 74 -9.42 2.58 -6.70
N ASP A 75 -9.22 2.95 -5.43
CA ASP A 75 -8.34 2.24 -4.51
C ASP A 75 -8.81 0.81 -4.25
N LEU A 76 -10.13 0.56 -4.23
CA LEU A 76 -10.66 -0.80 -4.10
C LEU A 76 -10.25 -1.65 -5.31
N ALA A 77 -10.33 -1.08 -6.52
CA ALA A 77 -9.96 -1.81 -7.74
C ALA A 77 -8.45 -2.07 -7.82
N ILE A 78 -7.62 -1.11 -7.40
CA ILE A 78 -6.16 -1.31 -7.25
C ILE A 78 -5.88 -2.38 -6.19
N HIS A 79 -6.58 -2.36 -5.06
CA HIS A 79 -6.42 -3.34 -3.99
C HIS A 79 -6.74 -4.77 -4.46
N GLU A 80 -7.76 -4.95 -5.31
CA GLU A 80 -8.04 -6.25 -5.92
C GLU A 80 -6.94 -6.73 -6.88
N LEU A 81 -6.18 -5.83 -7.52
CA LEU A 81 -4.98 -6.23 -8.26
C LEU A 81 -3.91 -6.77 -7.31
N PHE A 82 -3.66 -6.10 -6.19
CA PHE A 82 -2.66 -6.54 -5.20
C PHE A 82 -3.03 -7.84 -4.50
N ARG A 83 -4.32 -8.19 -4.43
CA ARG A 83 -4.78 -9.50 -3.93
C ARG A 83 -4.26 -10.68 -4.75
N LYS A 84 -3.81 -10.46 -5.98
CA LYS A 84 -3.14 -11.49 -6.79
C LYS A 84 -1.73 -11.83 -6.27
N TYR A 85 -1.10 -10.91 -5.54
CA TYR A 85 0.25 -11.07 -5.00
C TYR A 85 0.26 -11.46 -3.53
N VAL A 86 -0.74 -11.02 -2.75
CA VAL A 86 -0.88 -11.32 -1.32
C VAL A 86 -2.35 -11.44 -0.93
N GLY A 87 -2.71 -12.49 -0.18
CA GLY A 87 -4.12 -12.79 0.11
C GLY A 87 -4.87 -11.69 0.88
N ASN A 88 -4.18 -11.03 1.81
CA ASN A 88 -4.70 -9.92 2.61
C ASN A 88 -3.71 -8.73 2.53
N PRO A 89 -3.74 -7.93 1.44
CA PRO A 89 -2.85 -6.79 1.32
C PRO A 89 -3.19 -5.74 2.38
N VAL A 90 -2.17 -5.10 2.94
CA VAL A 90 -2.34 -3.84 3.67
C VAL A 90 -2.34 -2.69 2.67
N PHE A 91 -3.24 -1.73 2.85
CA PHE A 91 -3.22 -0.47 2.10
C PHE A 91 -2.77 0.65 3.03
N VAL A 92 -1.76 1.41 2.63
CA VAL A 92 -1.25 2.56 3.40
C VAL A 92 -1.44 3.85 2.61
N ILE A 93 -2.06 4.84 3.22
CA ILE A 93 -2.02 6.22 2.72
C ILE A 93 -0.82 6.91 3.33
N VAL A 94 0.01 7.52 2.49
CA VAL A 94 1.18 8.31 2.92
C VAL A 94 0.91 9.78 2.63
N ASP A 95 0.91 10.59 3.69
CA ASP A 95 0.83 12.05 3.56
C ASP A 95 2.20 12.62 3.19
N VAL A 96 2.28 13.19 1.99
CA VAL A 96 3.49 13.82 1.44
C VAL A 96 3.60 15.32 1.78
N GLN A 97 2.57 15.89 2.43
CA GLN A 97 2.55 17.26 2.90
C GLN A 97 2.03 17.33 4.35
N PRO A 98 2.70 16.67 5.31
CA PRO A 98 2.24 16.63 6.70
C PRO A 98 2.20 18.06 7.25
N LYS A 99 1.00 18.48 7.67
CA LYS A 99 0.78 19.78 8.33
C LYS A 99 0.81 19.68 9.85
N ASP A 100 0.58 18.47 10.36
CA ASP A 100 0.45 18.16 11.78
C ASP A 100 1.64 17.29 12.26
N LEU A 101 1.81 17.19 13.58
CA LEU A 101 2.87 16.42 14.22
C LEU A 101 2.58 14.90 14.29
N GLU A 102 1.45 14.46 13.74
CA GLU A 102 1.01 13.05 13.75
C GLU A 102 1.80 12.20 12.75
N LEU A 103 1.69 10.87 12.87
CA LEU A 103 2.34 9.94 11.94
C LEU A 103 1.82 10.23 10.52
N PRO A 104 2.69 10.43 9.51
CA PRO A 104 2.27 10.77 8.15
C PRO A 104 1.71 9.56 7.38
N VAL A 105 1.23 8.53 8.08
CA VAL A 105 0.76 7.27 7.49
C VAL A 105 -0.50 6.76 8.16
N GLU A 106 -1.49 6.41 7.36
CA GLU A 106 -2.71 5.73 7.80
C GLU A 106 -2.78 4.35 7.15
N ALA A 107 -3.03 3.30 7.94
CA ALA A 107 -3.07 1.93 7.45
C ALA A 107 -4.50 1.37 7.45
N TYR A 108 -4.81 0.58 6.43
CA TYR A 108 -6.13 -0.01 6.22
C TYR A 108 -6.03 -1.47 5.80
N ARG A 109 -7.06 -2.23 6.15
CA ARG A 109 -7.36 -3.54 5.56
C ARG A 109 -8.73 -3.51 4.91
N SER A 110 -8.94 -4.33 3.89
CA SER A 110 -10.29 -4.49 3.33
C SER A 110 -11.10 -5.55 4.08
N ILE A 111 -12.39 -5.29 4.24
CA ILE A 111 -13.37 -6.22 4.81
C ILE A 111 -14.59 -6.31 3.88
N ASP A 112 -15.26 -7.45 3.92
CA ASP A 112 -16.56 -7.63 3.27
C ASP A 112 -17.67 -7.30 4.27
N GLU A 113 -18.39 -6.21 3.99
CA GLU A 113 -19.54 -5.77 4.77
C GLU A 113 -20.82 -6.36 4.17
N ALA A 114 -21.62 -7.03 5.00
CA ALA A 114 -22.91 -7.55 4.57
C ALA A 114 -23.91 -6.39 4.38
N THR A 115 -24.55 -6.32 3.22
CA THR A 115 -25.62 -5.36 2.96
C THR A 115 -27.00 -5.99 3.21
N SER A 116 -28.03 -5.13 3.33
CA SER A 116 -29.43 -5.55 3.47
C SER A 116 -29.91 -6.48 2.36
N ASP A 117 -29.31 -6.39 1.18
CA ASP A 117 -29.74 -7.10 -0.04
C ASP A 117 -29.01 -8.44 -0.23
N LYS A 118 -28.39 -9.00 0.82
CA LYS A 118 -27.56 -10.22 0.78
C LYS A 118 -26.39 -10.14 -0.21
N THR A 119 -25.98 -8.92 -0.57
CA THR A 119 -24.75 -8.67 -1.34
C THR A 119 -23.65 -8.28 -0.37
N PHE A 120 -22.39 -8.55 -0.73
CA PHE A 120 -21.25 -8.11 0.06
C PHE A 120 -20.64 -6.88 -0.61
N ARG A 121 -20.41 -5.83 0.18
CA ARG A 121 -19.68 -4.64 -0.27
C ARG A 121 -18.32 -4.61 0.42
N ARG A 122 -17.26 -4.53 -0.37
CA ARG A 122 -15.91 -4.39 0.17
C ARG A 122 -15.66 -2.94 0.59
N THR A 123 -15.11 -2.75 1.78
CA THR A 123 -14.72 -1.44 2.29
C THR A 123 -13.38 -1.52 3.01
N PHE A 124 -12.73 -0.37 3.19
CA PHE A 124 -11.52 -0.25 4.00
C PHE A 124 -11.88 0.09 5.45
N VAL A 125 -11.20 -0.56 6.37
CA VAL A 125 -11.23 -0.21 7.79
C VAL A 125 -9.83 0.11 8.26
N HIS A 126 -9.72 1.18 9.05
CA HIS A 126 -8.47 1.60 9.65
C HIS A 126 -7.92 0.48 10.57
N ILE A 127 -6.61 0.28 10.52
CA ILE A 127 -5.89 -0.62 11.43
C ILE A 127 -4.80 0.17 12.17
N PRO A 128 -4.52 -0.15 13.44
CA PRO A 128 -3.43 0.49 14.16
C PRO A 128 -2.09 0.30 13.42
N SER A 129 -1.35 1.39 13.28
CA SER A 129 0.00 1.42 12.70
C SER A 129 0.96 2.13 13.65
N THR A 130 2.22 1.74 13.58
CA THR A 130 3.34 2.36 14.30
C THR A 130 4.54 2.40 13.39
N ILE A 131 5.27 3.52 13.40
CA ILE A 131 6.57 3.60 12.71
C ILE A 131 7.64 3.23 13.73
N GLY A 132 8.44 2.24 13.40
CA GLY A 132 9.65 1.87 14.13
C GLY A 132 10.83 1.78 13.16
N ALA A 133 12.04 1.73 13.70
CA ALA A 133 13.26 1.46 12.96
C ALA A 133 13.95 0.25 13.59
N TYR A 134 14.56 -0.61 12.77
CA TYR A 134 15.54 -1.56 13.27
C TYR A 134 16.87 -0.84 13.54
N GLU A 135 17.74 -1.39 14.41
CA GLU A 135 19.04 -0.76 14.75
C GLU A 135 19.89 -0.39 13.52
N ALA A 136 19.78 -1.17 12.42
CA ALA A 136 20.47 -0.88 11.16
C ALA A 136 19.91 0.34 10.40
N GLU A 137 18.65 0.69 10.61
CA GLU A 137 17.95 1.83 9.99
C GLU A 137 18.05 3.10 10.86
N GLU A 138 18.25 2.94 12.17
CA GLU A 138 18.44 4.05 13.10
C GLU A 138 19.74 4.80 12.80
N VAL A 139 20.83 4.10 12.46
CA VAL A 139 22.13 4.71 12.12
C VAL A 139 22.04 5.67 10.90
N GLY A 140 21.11 5.43 9.97
CA GLY A 140 20.87 6.30 8.82
C GLY A 140 19.92 7.46 9.06
N SER A 141 19.17 7.44 10.17
CA SER A 141 18.16 8.46 10.52
C SER A 141 18.72 9.64 11.33
N VAL A 142 20.00 9.58 11.74
CA VAL A 142 20.68 10.58 12.60
C VAL A 142 21.77 11.38 11.85
N LEU A 143 21.75 11.42 10.52
CA LEU A 143 22.65 12.28 9.71
C LEU A 143 21.85 13.33 8.94
#